data_AF-A0A0Q6Z7R1-F1
#
_entry.id   AF-A0A0Q6Z7R1-F1
#
_cell.length_a   1.000
_cell.length_b   1.000
_cell.length_c   1.000
_cell.angle_alpha   90.00
_cell.angle_beta   90.00
_cell.angle_gamma   90.00
#
_symmetry.space_group_name_H-M   'P 1'
#
loop_
_entity.id
_entity.type
_entity.pdbx_description
1 polymer ?
#
loop_
_entity_poly.entity_id
_entity_poly.type
_entity_poly.pdbx_seq_one_letter_code
_entity_poly.pdbx_strand_id
1 'polypeptide(L)'
;MEPASIRYKNPGAMWGSALAIKWGAQKKAVTLNDGKGQGNNIAVFPTYVAGICAQLDLWRTSKNYRNKRLADAIAIWSGHNNVESYIKFVLARVPGMTRDTIMNDEFWRSAKGVAFLKAQAWHEAGKRYPAPDADWIEAQRRVFSGVPTKATVKKAAVSLVSGTASGTVAGTQSGLSLPVAFAIGLAVALAIFLVWKFKPKKAEHDTPHPDAVAPVNVEGASV
;
A
#
# COMPACT_ATOMS: atom_id res chain seq x y z
N MET A 1 6.81 18.63 -22.53
CA MET A 1 6.36 18.78 -21.13
C MET A 1 6.27 17.39 -20.50
N GLU A 2 6.64 17.25 -19.23
CA GLU A 2 6.53 15.96 -18.52
C GLU A 2 5.06 15.54 -18.34
N PRO A 3 4.69 14.26 -18.58
CA PRO A 3 3.33 13.75 -18.38
C PRO A 3 2.79 14.04 -16.97
N ALA A 4 1.50 14.36 -16.86
CA ALA A 4 0.88 14.71 -15.59
C ALA A 4 0.97 13.56 -14.56
N SER A 5 0.83 12.31 -15.01
CA SER A 5 1.03 11.11 -14.18
C SER A 5 2.38 11.12 -13.48
N ILE A 6 3.46 11.46 -14.20
CA ILE A 6 4.81 11.54 -13.62
C ILE A 6 4.96 12.76 -12.72
N ARG A 7 4.55 13.96 -13.20
CA ARG A 7 4.65 15.21 -12.41
C ARG A 7 3.99 15.10 -11.04
N TYR A 8 2.87 14.38 -10.97
CA TYR A 8 2.06 14.24 -9.76
C TYR A 8 2.20 12.86 -9.08
N LYS A 9 3.19 12.06 -9.49
CA LYS A 9 3.52 10.75 -8.91
C LYS A 9 2.29 9.82 -8.86
N ASN A 10 1.45 9.91 -9.88
CA ASN A 10 0.20 9.18 -10.04
C ASN A 10 0.33 8.16 -11.18
N PRO A 11 0.86 6.96 -10.90
CA PRO A 11 1.17 5.96 -11.93
C PRO A 11 -0.08 5.47 -12.66
N GLY A 12 -1.23 5.43 -11.99
CA GLY A 12 -2.50 5.07 -12.61
C GLY A 12 -3.21 6.26 -13.27
N ALA A 13 -2.60 7.44 -13.42
CA ALA A 13 -3.27 8.65 -13.93
C ALA A 13 -4.68 8.89 -13.36
N MET A 14 -4.92 8.48 -12.11
CA MET A 14 -6.27 8.40 -11.56
C MET A 14 -6.77 9.79 -11.17
N TRP A 15 -8.08 9.96 -11.24
CA TRP A 15 -8.74 11.16 -10.76
C TRP A 15 -8.67 11.27 -9.22
N GLY A 16 -8.87 12.49 -8.73
CA GLY A 16 -9.05 12.72 -7.30
C GLY A 16 -10.20 11.90 -6.74
N SER A 17 -9.96 11.19 -5.64
CA SER A 17 -10.99 10.36 -5.00
C SER A 17 -10.70 10.17 -3.51
N ALA A 18 -11.71 9.72 -2.74
CA ALA A 18 -11.52 9.34 -1.34
C ALA A 18 -10.48 8.22 -1.18
N LEU A 19 -10.38 7.31 -2.16
CA LEU A 19 -9.37 6.25 -2.19
C LEU A 19 -7.97 6.84 -2.39
N ALA A 20 -7.79 7.80 -3.31
CA ALA A 20 -6.51 8.47 -3.47
C ALA A 20 -6.10 9.21 -2.18
N ILE A 21 -7.05 9.91 -1.53
CA ILE A 21 -6.82 10.62 -0.27
C ILE A 21 -6.46 9.65 0.88
N LYS A 22 -7.08 8.47 0.94
CA LYS A 22 -6.72 7.40 1.91
C LYS A 22 -5.22 7.09 1.86
N TRP A 23 -4.62 7.11 0.67
CA TRP A 23 -3.20 6.83 0.46
C TRP A 23 -2.30 8.06 0.49
N GLY A 24 -2.84 9.23 0.82
CA GLY A 24 -2.07 10.46 1.03
C GLY A 24 -2.07 11.43 -0.14
N ALA A 25 -2.97 11.26 -1.13
CA ALA A 25 -3.18 12.30 -2.12
C ALA A 25 -3.64 13.62 -1.47
N GLN A 26 -3.32 14.73 -2.12
CA GLN A 26 -3.91 16.03 -1.79
C GLN A 26 -5.44 15.96 -1.90
N LYS A 27 -6.16 16.68 -1.01
CA LYS A 27 -7.63 16.72 -1.02
C LYS A 27 -8.20 17.30 -2.31
N LYS A 28 -7.52 18.30 -2.87
CA LYS A 28 -7.90 18.94 -4.13
C LYS A 28 -7.07 18.34 -5.26
N ALA A 29 -7.75 17.76 -6.25
CA ALA A 29 -7.12 17.33 -7.49
C ALA A 29 -6.72 18.54 -8.35
N VAL A 30 -5.77 18.33 -9.25
CA VAL A 30 -5.40 19.35 -10.25
C VAL A 30 -6.22 19.13 -11.50
N THR A 31 -6.92 20.17 -11.97
CA THR A 31 -7.58 20.17 -13.28
C THR A 31 -6.52 20.23 -14.37
N LEU A 32 -6.65 19.37 -15.37
CA LEU A 32 -5.77 19.31 -16.52
C LEU A 32 -6.37 20.14 -17.67
N ASN A 33 -5.58 21.04 -18.22
CA ASN A 33 -5.90 21.76 -19.45
C ASN A 33 -5.41 20.94 -20.64
N ASP A 34 -6.03 19.79 -20.88
CA ASP A 34 -5.65 18.85 -21.94
C ASP A 34 -6.28 19.17 -23.31
N GLY A 35 -6.99 20.29 -23.40
CA GLY A 35 -7.62 20.75 -24.64
C GLY A 35 -8.84 19.93 -25.08
N LYS A 36 -9.27 18.91 -24.30
CA LYS A 36 -10.40 18.04 -24.67
C LYS A 36 -11.74 18.51 -24.10
N GLY A 37 -11.75 19.55 -23.26
CA GLY A 37 -12.98 20.09 -22.66
C GLY A 37 -13.67 19.15 -21.66
N GLN A 38 -13.05 18.02 -21.29
CA GLN A 38 -13.64 16.97 -20.46
C GLN A 38 -13.56 17.26 -18.95
N GLY A 39 -12.92 18.35 -18.54
CA GLY A 39 -12.70 18.65 -17.12
C GLY A 39 -11.84 17.60 -16.41
N ASN A 40 -10.95 16.93 -17.16
CA ASN A 40 -10.08 15.89 -16.63
C ASN A 40 -9.27 16.43 -15.44
N ASN A 41 -9.18 15.64 -14.38
CA ASN A 41 -8.41 16.00 -13.19
C ASN A 41 -7.50 14.84 -12.76
N ILE A 42 -6.48 15.16 -11.98
CA ILE A 42 -5.50 14.20 -11.52
C ILE A 42 -5.24 14.31 -10.02
N ALA A 43 -5.23 13.17 -9.34
CA ALA A 43 -4.81 13.10 -7.95
C ALA A 43 -3.30 13.40 -7.84
N VAL A 44 -2.91 14.14 -6.79
CA VAL A 44 -1.53 14.55 -6.54
C VAL A 44 -0.98 13.83 -5.33
N PHE A 45 0.07 13.03 -5.52
CA PHE A 45 0.69 12.25 -4.46
C PHE A 45 2.04 12.83 -4.02
N PRO A 46 2.38 12.74 -2.72
CA PRO A 46 3.65 13.22 -2.21
C PRO A 46 4.83 12.32 -2.62
N THR A 47 4.60 11.02 -2.81
CA THR A 47 5.62 10.00 -3.15
C THR A 47 5.09 9.03 -4.19
N TYR A 48 5.98 8.34 -4.91
CA TYR A 48 5.57 7.26 -5.81
C TYR A 48 4.90 6.12 -5.05
N VAL A 49 5.44 5.71 -3.90
CA VAL A 49 4.82 4.69 -3.04
C VAL A 49 3.35 5.01 -2.75
N ALA A 50 3.00 6.26 -2.43
CA ALA A 50 1.62 6.66 -2.18
C ALA A 50 0.73 6.50 -3.43
N GLY A 51 1.21 6.94 -4.59
CA GLY A 51 0.49 6.78 -5.85
C GLY A 51 0.33 5.32 -6.29
N ILE A 52 1.35 4.50 -6.09
CA ILE A 52 1.32 3.06 -6.42
C ILE A 52 0.36 2.33 -5.46
N CYS A 53 0.37 2.65 -4.16
CA CYS A 53 -0.61 2.10 -3.22
C CYS A 53 -2.04 2.40 -3.67
N ALA A 54 -2.31 3.65 -4.08
CA ALA A 54 -3.63 4.03 -4.58
C ALA A 54 -4.00 3.30 -5.87
N GLN A 55 -3.06 3.14 -6.81
CA GLN A 55 -3.27 2.39 -8.06
C GLN A 55 -3.66 0.95 -7.74
N LEU A 56 -2.86 0.26 -6.93
CA LEU A 56 -3.10 -1.13 -6.53
C LEU A 56 -4.43 -1.28 -5.77
N ASP A 57 -4.70 -0.43 -4.78
CA ASP A 57 -5.93 -0.50 -3.99
C ASP A 57 -7.17 -0.23 -4.85
N LEU A 58 -7.07 0.67 -5.83
CA LEU A 58 -8.15 0.95 -6.78
C LEU A 58 -8.51 -0.30 -7.58
N TRP A 59 -7.53 -0.97 -8.18
CA TRP A 59 -7.76 -2.21 -8.93
C TRP A 59 -8.29 -3.34 -8.05
N ARG A 60 -7.74 -3.47 -6.85
CA ARG A 60 -8.07 -4.54 -5.92
C ARG A 60 -9.45 -4.40 -5.29
N THR A 61 -9.88 -3.18 -4.97
CA THR A 61 -11.08 -2.97 -4.12
C THR A 61 -12.26 -2.32 -4.83
N SER A 62 -12.04 -1.64 -5.96
CA SER A 62 -13.15 -1.03 -6.70
C SER A 62 -14.06 -2.09 -7.31
N LYS A 63 -15.38 -1.88 -7.21
CA LYS A 63 -16.40 -2.69 -7.91
C LYS A 63 -16.19 -2.76 -9.43
N ASN A 64 -15.52 -1.75 -9.99
CA ASN A 64 -15.26 -1.66 -11.42
C ASN A 64 -14.17 -2.61 -11.89
N TYR A 65 -13.29 -3.10 -11.00
CA TYR A 65 -12.07 -3.79 -11.39
C TYR A 65 -11.81 -5.09 -10.61
N ARG A 66 -12.24 -5.14 -9.35
CA ARG A 66 -11.99 -6.26 -8.45
C ARG A 66 -12.51 -7.58 -9.04
N ASN A 67 -11.64 -8.60 -9.03
CA ASN A 67 -11.94 -9.97 -9.47
C ASN A 67 -12.43 -10.09 -10.92
N LYS A 68 -12.22 -9.07 -11.77
CA LYS A 68 -12.54 -9.15 -13.19
C LYS A 68 -11.39 -9.79 -13.97
N ARG A 69 -11.71 -10.31 -15.16
CA ARG A 69 -10.72 -10.65 -16.17
C ARG A 69 -9.99 -9.36 -16.60
N LEU A 70 -8.73 -9.49 -17.00
CA LEU A 70 -7.93 -8.39 -17.54
C LEU A 70 -8.69 -7.62 -18.62
N ALA A 71 -9.26 -8.32 -19.60
CA ALA A 71 -9.93 -7.69 -20.74
C ALA A 71 -11.11 -6.80 -20.30
N ASP A 72 -11.98 -7.32 -19.43
CA ASP A 72 -13.16 -6.60 -18.96
C ASP A 72 -12.78 -5.35 -18.17
N ALA A 73 -11.76 -5.48 -17.33
CA ALA A 73 -11.37 -4.39 -16.45
C ALA A 73 -10.58 -3.30 -17.19
N ILE A 74 -9.80 -3.65 -18.22
CA ILE A 74 -9.17 -2.67 -19.13
C ILE A 74 -10.22 -1.97 -20.00
N ALA A 75 -11.25 -2.68 -20.47
CA ALA A 75 -12.36 -2.05 -21.20
C ALA A 75 -13.04 -0.97 -20.34
N ILE A 76 -13.28 -1.25 -19.06
CA ILE A 76 -13.83 -0.27 -18.13
C ILE A 76 -12.83 0.88 -17.88
N TRP A 77 -11.57 0.56 -17.59
CA TRP A 77 -10.53 1.54 -17.28
C TRP A 77 -10.35 2.58 -18.38
N SER A 78 -10.34 2.10 -19.63
CA SER A 78 -10.14 2.93 -20.82
C SER A 78 -11.41 3.62 -21.35
N GLY A 79 -12.57 3.38 -20.70
CA GLY A 79 -13.86 3.85 -21.21
C GLY A 79 -14.18 3.28 -22.60
N HIS A 80 -13.78 2.03 -22.85
CA HIS A 80 -13.87 1.33 -24.15
C HIS A 80 -13.02 1.92 -25.28
N ASN A 81 -12.10 2.85 -25.00
CA ASN A 81 -11.21 3.42 -26.01
C ASN A 81 -9.88 2.65 -26.08
N ASN A 82 -9.39 2.33 -27.27
CA ASN A 82 -8.05 1.75 -27.45
C ASN A 82 -7.81 0.48 -26.61
N VAL A 83 -8.85 -0.31 -26.35
CA VAL A 83 -8.83 -1.48 -25.45
C VAL A 83 -7.78 -2.50 -25.90
N GLU A 84 -7.80 -2.87 -27.19
CA GLU A 84 -6.90 -3.89 -27.73
C GLU A 84 -5.43 -3.47 -27.71
N SER A 85 -5.14 -2.20 -28.04
CA SER A 85 -3.77 -1.70 -27.95
C SER A 85 -3.27 -1.67 -26.51
N TYR A 86 -4.13 -1.34 -25.53
CA TYR A 86 -3.78 -1.38 -24.12
C TYR A 86 -3.48 -2.81 -23.68
N ILE A 87 -4.39 -3.76 -23.95
CA ILE A 87 -4.20 -5.18 -23.60
C ILE A 87 -2.90 -5.69 -24.21
N LYS A 88 -2.68 -5.47 -25.51
CA LYS A 88 -1.44 -5.88 -26.20
C LYS A 88 -0.19 -5.29 -25.53
N PHE A 89 -0.25 -4.02 -25.13
CA PHE A 89 0.84 -3.34 -24.46
C PHE A 89 1.20 -4.00 -23.11
N VAL A 90 0.18 -4.35 -22.33
CA VAL A 90 0.33 -5.02 -21.02
C VAL A 90 0.85 -6.44 -21.20
N LEU A 91 0.24 -7.23 -22.09
CA LEU A 91 0.62 -8.63 -22.30
C LEU A 91 2.06 -8.78 -22.80
N ALA A 92 2.55 -7.83 -23.60
CA ALA A 92 3.95 -7.79 -24.03
C ALA A 92 4.95 -7.56 -22.88
N ARG A 93 4.48 -7.10 -21.71
CA ARG A 93 5.32 -6.72 -20.55
C ARG A 93 5.07 -7.57 -19.31
N VAL A 94 4.05 -8.42 -19.32
CA VAL A 94 3.71 -9.30 -18.20
C VAL A 94 3.66 -10.75 -18.71
N PRO A 95 4.82 -11.45 -18.75
CA PRO A 95 4.89 -12.82 -19.23
C PRO A 95 3.92 -13.75 -18.51
N GLY A 96 3.23 -14.60 -19.28
CA GLY A 96 2.26 -15.56 -18.77
C GLY A 96 0.98 -14.93 -18.19
N MET A 97 0.69 -13.66 -18.50
CA MET A 97 -0.63 -13.07 -18.34
C MET A 97 -1.42 -13.29 -19.64
N THR A 98 -2.73 -13.42 -19.52
CA THR A 98 -3.65 -13.51 -20.66
C THR A 98 -4.81 -12.54 -20.46
N ARG A 99 -5.64 -12.40 -21.50
CA ARG A 99 -6.90 -11.64 -21.46
C ARG A 99 -7.83 -12.12 -20.34
N ASP A 100 -7.71 -13.40 -19.97
CA ASP A 100 -8.58 -14.10 -19.02
C ASP A 100 -8.01 -14.14 -17.61
N THR A 101 -6.81 -13.59 -17.39
CA THR A 101 -6.22 -13.51 -16.06
C THR A 101 -7.16 -12.77 -15.12
N ILE A 102 -7.58 -13.45 -14.05
CA ILE A 102 -8.44 -12.90 -13.02
C ILE A 102 -7.61 -12.04 -12.07
N MET A 103 -7.98 -10.77 -11.96
CA MET A 103 -7.27 -9.80 -11.13
C MET A 103 -7.77 -9.81 -9.68
N ASN A 104 -7.60 -10.97 -9.03
CA ASN A 104 -7.93 -11.21 -7.63
C ASN A 104 -6.74 -10.91 -6.69
N ASP A 105 -6.92 -11.11 -5.39
CA ASP A 105 -5.88 -10.84 -4.38
C ASP A 105 -4.61 -11.68 -4.59
N GLU A 106 -4.73 -12.92 -5.07
CA GLU A 106 -3.58 -13.77 -5.40
C GLU A 106 -2.74 -13.15 -6.52
N PHE A 107 -3.39 -12.74 -7.61
CA PHE A 107 -2.73 -12.02 -8.71
C PHE A 107 -2.04 -10.75 -8.20
N TRP A 108 -2.73 -9.96 -7.39
CA TRP A 108 -2.21 -8.69 -6.88
C TRP A 108 -1.07 -8.83 -5.88
N ARG A 109 -0.94 -9.98 -5.19
CA ARG A 109 0.21 -10.31 -4.33
C ARG A 109 1.40 -10.87 -5.10
N SER A 110 1.19 -11.34 -6.33
CA SER A 110 2.25 -11.93 -7.15
C SER A 110 3.17 -10.88 -7.79
N ALA A 111 4.30 -11.34 -8.34
CA ALA A 111 5.18 -10.52 -9.18
C ALA A 111 4.48 -10.04 -10.47
N LYS A 112 3.51 -10.79 -10.99
CA LYS A 112 2.70 -10.38 -12.17
C LYS A 112 1.85 -9.15 -11.86
N GLY A 113 1.31 -9.05 -10.64
CA GLY A 113 0.57 -7.86 -10.19
C GLY A 113 1.44 -6.60 -10.23
N VAL A 114 2.68 -6.68 -9.74
CA VAL A 114 3.65 -5.56 -9.83
C VAL A 114 4.02 -5.25 -11.27
N ALA A 115 4.30 -6.25 -12.09
CA ALA A 115 4.61 -6.06 -13.50
C ALA A 115 3.45 -5.40 -14.26
N PHE A 116 2.20 -5.76 -13.96
CA PHE A 116 1.00 -5.11 -14.50
C PHE A 116 0.94 -3.64 -14.10
N LEU A 117 1.14 -3.30 -12.81
CA LEU A 117 1.08 -1.91 -12.34
C LEU A 117 2.12 -1.03 -13.06
N LYS A 118 3.34 -1.55 -13.26
CA LYS A 118 4.40 -0.90 -14.04
C LYS A 118 4.02 -0.72 -15.51
N ALA A 119 3.46 -1.76 -16.13
CA ALA A 119 3.04 -1.72 -17.54
C ALA A 119 1.92 -0.70 -17.75
N GLN A 120 0.90 -0.69 -16.90
CA GLN A 120 -0.12 0.35 -16.90
C GLN A 120 0.51 1.74 -16.74
N ALA A 121 1.38 1.94 -15.75
CA ALA A 121 1.95 3.26 -15.50
C ALA A 121 2.78 3.79 -16.68
N TRP A 122 3.46 2.88 -17.39
CA TRP A 122 4.11 3.21 -18.65
C TRP A 122 3.08 3.64 -19.69
N HIS A 123 2.04 2.83 -19.92
CA HIS A 123 1.00 3.15 -20.90
C HIS A 123 0.36 4.53 -20.62
N GLU A 124 -0.02 4.81 -19.37
CA GLU A 124 -0.62 6.09 -18.96
C GLU A 124 0.32 7.28 -19.11
N ALA A 125 1.63 7.10 -18.91
CA ALA A 125 2.61 8.16 -19.07
C ALA A 125 3.09 8.34 -20.52
N GLY A 126 2.79 7.39 -21.41
CA GLY A 126 3.36 7.33 -22.77
C GLY A 126 4.87 7.06 -22.80
N LYS A 127 5.50 6.82 -21.65
CA LYS A 127 6.93 6.51 -21.51
C LYS A 127 7.18 5.73 -20.22
N ARG A 128 8.37 5.14 -20.08
CA ARG A 128 8.72 4.36 -18.89
C ARG A 128 8.53 5.21 -17.64
N TYR A 129 7.74 4.69 -16.71
CA TYR A 129 7.42 5.40 -15.48
C TYR A 129 8.64 5.40 -14.54
N PRO A 130 9.06 6.55 -14.00
CA PRO A 130 10.37 6.69 -13.34
C PRO A 130 10.36 6.31 -11.84
N ALA A 131 9.37 5.54 -11.38
CA ALA A 131 9.34 5.06 -10.00
C ALA A 131 10.33 3.89 -9.80
N PRO A 132 11.22 3.96 -8.79
CA PRO A 132 12.17 2.89 -8.49
C PRO A 132 11.48 1.56 -8.17
N ASP A 133 12.13 0.44 -8.48
CA ASP A 133 11.58 -0.91 -8.26
C ASP A 133 11.20 -1.18 -6.80
N ALA A 134 12.00 -0.67 -5.85
CA ALA A 134 11.73 -0.78 -4.42
C ALA A 134 10.40 -0.12 -4.01
N ASP A 135 9.98 0.97 -4.67
CA ASP A 135 8.73 1.66 -4.37
C ASP A 135 7.50 0.81 -4.71
N TRP A 136 7.58 0.02 -5.77
CA TRP A 136 6.49 -0.88 -6.17
C TRP A 136 6.32 -2.03 -5.18
N ILE A 137 7.43 -2.61 -4.72
CA ILE A 137 7.43 -3.69 -3.73
C ILE A 137 6.93 -3.17 -2.38
N GLU A 138 7.41 -2.00 -1.95
CA GLU A 138 6.96 -1.38 -0.71
C GLU A 138 5.47 -1.02 -0.76
N ALA A 139 4.97 -0.51 -1.89
CA ALA A 139 3.56 -0.22 -2.06
C ALA A 139 2.69 -1.48 -1.98
N GLN A 140 3.10 -2.56 -2.67
CA GLN A 140 2.40 -3.85 -2.59
C GLN A 140 2.35 -4.35 -1.14
N ARG A 141 3.48 -4.35 -0.44
CA ARG A 141 3.56 -4.73 0.98
C ARG A 141 2.61 -3.90 1.84
N ARG A 142 2.56 -2.57 1.66
CA ARG A 142 1.68 -1.67 2.42
C ARG A 142 0.21 -1.98 2.20
N VAL A 143 -0.23 -2.10 0.95
CA VAL A 143 -1.65 -2.37 0.63
C VAL A 143 -2.12 -3.68 1.29
N PHE A 144 -1.25 -4.68 1.35
CA PHE A 144 -1.57 -6.00 1.91
C PHE A 144 -1.25 -6.17 3.40
N SER A 145 -0.62 -5.19 4.05
CA SER A 145 -0.17 -5.29 5.45
C SER A 145 -1.30 -5.24 6.49
N GLY A 146 -2.49 -4.75 6.12
CA GLY A 146 -3.58 -4.47 7.07
C GLY A 146 -3.33 -3.29 8.01
N VAL A 147 -2.16 -2.64 7.93
CA VAL A 147 -1.83 -1.48 8.76
C VAL A 147 -2.65 -0.26 8.31
N PRO A 148 -3.42 0.40 9.21
CA PRO A 148 -4.20 1.58 8.86
C PRO A 148 -3.33 2.72 8.34
N THR A 149 -3.82 3.44 7.33
CA THR A 149 -3.10 4.61 6.81
C THR A 149 -3.27 5.82 7.74
N LYS A 150 -2.38 6.82 7.64
CA LYS A 150 -2.49 8.07 8.41
C LYS A 150 -3.86 8.73 8.27
N ALA A 151 -4.44 8.70 7.07
CA ALA A 151 -5.78 9.24 6.80
C ALA A 151 -6.87 8.45 7.54
N THR A 152 -6.77 7.12 7.56
CA THR A 152 -7.70 6.26 8.30
C THR A 152 -7.61 6.48 9.81
N VAL A 153 -6.40 6.58 10.36
CA VAL A 153 -6.18 6.85 11.79
C VAL A 153 -6.75 8.23 12.17
N LYS A 154 -6.50 9.27 11.36
CA LYS A 154 -7.06 10.61 11.61
C LYS A 154 -8.59 10.59 11.61
N LYS A 155 -9.21 9.87 10.68
CA LYS A 155 -10.68 9.75 10.63
C LYS A 155 -11.22 9.04 11.88
N ALA A 156 -10.59 7.94 12.31
CA ALA A 156 -10.99 7.23 13.51
C ALA A 156 -10.84 8.08 14.78
N ALA A 157 -9.75 8.85 14.89
CA ALA A 157 -9.53 9.77 16.01
C ALA A 157 -10.60 10.88 16.06
N VAL A 158 -10.95 11.47 14.91
CA VAL A 158 -12.03 12.47 14.84
C VAL A 158 -13.38 11.86 15.23
N SER A 159 -13.69 10.65 14.78
CA SER A 159 -14.93 9.95 15.17
C SER A 159 -15.00 9.65 16.67
N LEU A 160 -13.88 9.34 17.34
CA LEU A 160 -13.87 9.16 18.81
C LEU A 160 -14.16 10.47 19.55
N VAL A 161 -13.61 11.59 19.08
CA VAL A 161 -13.80 12.92 19.71
C VAL A 161 -15.22 13.45 19.48
N SER A 162 -15.83 13.15 18.33
CA SER A 162 -17.23 13.51 18.07
C SER A 162 -18.23 12.57 18.76
N GLY A 163 -17.84 11.32 19.04
CA GLY A 163 -18.67 10.32 19.74
C GLY A 163 -18.83 10.55 21.24
N THR A 164 -17.98 11.38 21.87
CA THR A 164 -18.12 11.80 23.27
C THR A 164 -19.02 13.02 23.45
N ALA A 165 -19.49 13.66 22.36
CA ALA A 165 -20.28 14.89 22.44
C ALA A 165 -21.80 14.71 22.25
N SER A 166 -22.31 13.49 22.03
CA SER A 166 -23.75 13.25 21.91
C SER A 166 -24.10 11.81 22.28
N GLY A 167 -24.51 11.58 23.52
CA GLY A 167 -24.84 10.24 23.99
C GLY A 167 -25.31 10.11 25.44
N THR A 168 -26.04 11.09 25.99
CA THR A 168 -27.01 10.79 27.05
C THR A 168 -28.23 10.14 26.38
N VAL A 169 -28.12 8.86 26.06
CA VAL A 169 -29.30 8.03 25.79
C VAL A 169 -29.31 6.95 26.86
N ALA A 170 -30.22 7.12 27.81
CA ALA A 170 -30.55 6.12 28.80
C ALA A 170 -31.03 4.85 28.07
N GLY A 171 -30.17 3.84 28.04
CA GLY A 171 -30.49 2.49 27.60
C GLY A 171 -30.08 1.53 28.70
N THR A 172 -30.96 1.37 29.69
CA THR A 172 -30.82 0.34 30.72
C THR A 172 -31.15 -1.00 30.09
N GLN A 173 -30.12 -1.77 29.72
CA GLN A 173 -30.25 -3.22 29.57
C GLN A 173 -29.13 -3.88 30.35
N SER A 174 -29.55 -4.81 31.21
CA SER A 174 -28.77 -5.59 32.16
C SER A 174 -27.58 -6.27 31.49
N GLY A 175 -26.39 -5.99 32.00
CA GLY A 175 -25.11 -6.54 31.52
C GLY A 175 -24.18 -5.43 31.03
N LEU A 176 -23.10 -5.19 31.79
CA LEU A 176 -21.97 -4.28 31.53
C LEU A 176 -22.18 -3.28 30.38
N SER A 177 -22.49 -2.04 30.73
CA SER A 177 -22.68 -0.98 29.74
C SER A 177 -21.46 -0.85 28.82
N LEU A 178 -21.71 -0.66 27.52
CA LEU A 178 -20.68 -0.49 26.48
C LEU A 178 -19.52 0.46 26.87
N PRO A 179 -19.76 1.59 27.58
CA PRO A 179 -18.67 2.45 28.05
C PRO A 179 -17.70 1.74 29.00
N VAL A 180 -18.20 0.86 29.88
CA VAL A 180 -17.38 0.07 30.81
C VAL A 180 -16.61 -1.02 30.07
N ALA A 181 -17.23 -1.68 29.08
CA ALA A 181 -16.54 -2.66 28.24
C ALA A 181 -15.41 -2.01 27.42
N PHE A 182 -15.62 -0.81 26.89
CA PHE A 182 -14.57 -0.05 26.21
C PHE A 182 -13.47 0.43 27.16
N ALA A 183 -13.80 0.88 28.36
CA ALA A 183 -12.81 1.30 29.37
C ALA A 183 -11.93 0.12 29.80
N ILE A 184 -12.51 -1.07 30.00
CA ILE A 184 -11.77 -2.30 30.31
C ILE A 184 -10.88 -2.69 29.12
N GLY A 185 -11.41 -2.68 27.89
CA GLY A 185 -10.64 -2.99 26.69
C GLY A 185 -9.45 -2.05 26.48
N LEU A 186 -9.64 -0.75 26.71
CA LEU A 186 -8.57 0.25 26.65
C LEU A 186 -7.53 0.05 27.75
N ALA A 187 -7.95 -0.24 28.98
CA ALA A 187 -7.05 -0.49 30.10
C ALA A 187 -6.19 -1.76 29.86
N VAL A 188 -6.78 -2.82 29.33
CA VAL A 188 -6.05 -4.05 28.97
C VAL A 188 -5.07 -3.80 27.83
N ALA A 189 -5.47 -3.06 26.79
CA ALA A 189 -4.58 -2.73 25.68
C ALA A 189 -3.39 -1.83 26.12
N LEU A 190 -3.63 -0.87 27.01
CA LEU A 190 -2.58 -0.04 27.61
C LEU A 190 -1.64 -0.85 28.49
N ALA A 191 -2.16 -1.77 29.30
CA ALA A 191 -1.33 -2.66 30.12
C ALA A 191 -0.43 -3.56 29.26
N ILE A 192 -0.98 -4.16 28.20
CA ILE A 192 -0.19 -4.98 27.25
C ILE A 192 0.89 -4.13 26.56
N PHE A 193 0.53 -2.92 26.11
CA PHE A 193 1.47 -2.01 25.47
C PHE A 193 2.61 -1.60 26.42
N LEU A 194 2.31 -1.29 27.67
CA LEU A 194 3.31 -0.93 28.68
C LEU A 194 4.22 -2.12 29.01
N VAL A 195 3.67 -3.33 29.17
CA VAL A 195 4.48 -4.54 29.39
C VAL A 195 5.40 -4.82 28.19
N TRP A 196 4.93 -4.64 26.95
CA TRP A 196 5.78 -4.78 25.78
C TRP A 196 6.86 -3.70 25.69
N LYS A 197 6.50 -2.43 25.97
CA LYS A 197 7.41 -1.28 25.87
C LYS A 197 8.54 -1.32 26.90
N PHE A 198 8.26 -1.89 28.08
CA PHE A 198 9.19 -1.92 29.22
C PHE A 198 9.73 -3.31 29.55
N LYS A 199 9.47 -4.33 28.72
CA LYS A 199 10.12 -5.64 28.87
C LYS A 199 11.64 -5.47 28.72
N PRO A 200 12.44 -5.76 29.76
CA PRO A 200 13.89 -5.68 29.66
C PRO A 200 14.37 -6.70 28.63
N LYS A 201 15.19 -6.25 27.68
CA LYS A 201 15.89 -7.16 26.76
C LYS A 201 16.85 -7.99 27.60
N LYS A 202 16.80 -9.32 27.46
CA LYS A 202 17.82 -10.20 28.06
C LYS A 202 19.18 -9.78 27.49
N ALA A 203 20.16 -9.59 28.38
CA ALA A 203 21.54 -9.40 27.99
C ALA A 203 21.98 -10.59 27.14
N GLU A 204 22.61 -10.31 26.00
CA GLU A 204 23.28 -11.34 25.21
C GLU A 204 24.32 -12.02 26.09
N HIS A 205 24.30 -13.35 26.06
CA HIS A 205 25.28 -14.17 26.72
C HIS A 205 26.58 -14.03 25.93
N ASP A 206 27.56 -13.33 26.49
CA ASP A 206 28.94 -13.37 26.01
C ASP A 206 29.35 -14.84 25.92
N THR A 207 29.58 -15.30 24.69
CA THR A 207 30.19 -16.60 24.42
C THR A 207 31.68 -16.34 24.34
N PRO A 208 32.52 -16.96 25.20
CA PRO A 208 33.95 -16.78 25.13
C PRO A 208 34.48 -17.33 23.81
N HIS A 209 35.27 -16.51 23.12
CA HIS A 209 36.04 -16.90 21.94
C HIS A 209 37.08 -17.96 22.36
N PRO A 210 37.06 -19.19 21.82
CA PRO A 210 38.18 -20.08 22.01
C PRO A 210 39.31 -19.68 21.06
N ASP A 211 40.52 -19.91 21.56
CA ASP A 211 41.80 -20.05 20.85
C ASP A 211 42.64 -18.78 20.64
N ALA A 212 43.09 -18.23 21.76
CA ALA A 212 44.50 -17.94 21.92
C ALA A 212 45.23 -19.23 22.34
N VAL A 213 45.94 -19.88 21.41
CA VAL A 213 47.01 -20.83 21.75
C VAL A 213 48.30 -20.27 21.19
N ALA A 214 49.18 -19.83 22.10
CA ALA A 214 50.52 -19.37 21.81
C ALA A 214 51.41 -20.54 21.33
N PRO A 215 52.44 -20.28 20.50
CA PRO A 215 53.39 -21.29 20.06
C PRO A 215 54.39 -21.63 21.17
N VAL A 216 54.54 -22.92 21.48
CA VAL A 216 55.68 -23.43 22.25
C VAL A 216 56.69 -23.97 21.24
N ASN A 217 57.79 -23.24 21.06
CA ASN A 217 59.07 -23.80 20.59
C ASN A 217 59.70 -24.57 21.75
N VAL A 218 60.24 -25.78 21.54
CA VAL A 218 61.66 -26.15 21.75
C VAL A 218 61.99 -27.48 21.02
N GLU A 219 63.12 -27.41 20.31
CA GLU A 219 64.08 -28.37 19.72
C GLU A 219 64.05 -29.89 20.04
N GLY A 220 64.52 -30.70 19.07
CA GLY A 220 65.34 -31.89 19.36
C GLY A 220 65.33 -33.08 18.37
N ALA A 221 66.36 -33.14 17.52
CA ALA A 221 67.19 -34.32 17.17
C ALA A 221 66.69 -35.49 16.25
N SER A 222 67.47 -35.72 15.17
CA SER A 222 67.89 -36.99 14.51
C SER A 222 66.80 -37.90 13.90
N VAL A 223 66.86 -38.41 12.66
CA VAL A 223 67.93 -38.98 11.81
C VAL A 223 67.59 -38.71 10.35
#